data_AF-A0A377CW24-F1
#
_entry.id   AF-A0A377CW24-F1
#
_cell.length_a   1.000
_cell.length_b   1.000
_cell.length_c   1.000
_cell.angle_alpha   90.00
_cell.angle_beta   90.00
_cell.angle_gamma   90.00
#
_symmetry.space_group_name_H-M   'P 1'
#
loop_
_entity.id
_entity.type
_entity.pdbx_description
1 polymer ?
#
loop_
_entity_poly.entity_id
_entity_poly.type
_entity_poly.pdbx_seq_one_letter_code
_entity_poly.pdbx_strand_id
1 'polypeptide(L)'
;MADGATVVSTSTRNFPNRLGTGANVFLASAELAAVAALIGKLPTPEEYQTYVAQVDKTAVDTYRYLNFNQLSQYTEKADGVIFQTAV
;
A
#
# COMPACT_ATOMS: atom_id res chain seq x y z
N MET A 1 13.08 -11.97 3.82
CA MET A 1 13.95 -10.89 4.31
C MET A 1 15.31 -11.45 4.68
N ALA A 2 16.34 -10.62 4.78
CA ALA A 2 17.60 -11.05 5.38
C ALA A 2 17.36 -11.49 6.84
N ASP A 3 18.12 -12.46 7.32
CA ASP A 3 17.99 -12.96 8.68
C ASP A 3 18.28 -11.84 9.70
N GLY A 4 17.47 -11.75 10.75
CA GLY A 4 17.60 -10.72 11.78
C GLY A 4 17.19 -9.30 11.36
N ALA A 5 16.69 -9.10 10.14
CA ALA A 5 16.34 -7.77 9.65
C ALA A 5 15.21 -7.10 10.45
N THR A 6 15.30 -5.78 10.60
CA THR A 6 14.21 -4.94 11.10
C THR A 6 13.37 -4.42 9.94
N VAL A 7 12.06 -4.61 10.01
CA VAL A 7 11.14 -4.39 8.89
C VAL A 7 9.95 -3.56 9.34
N VAL A 8 9.57 -2.57 8.53
CA VAL A 8 8.28 -1.88 8.63
C VAL A 8 7.38 -2.42 7.51
N SER A 9 6.17 -2.90 7.84
CA SER A 9 5.30 -3.64 6.91
C SER A 9 3.84 -3.17 7.00
N THR A 10 3.17 -3.13 5.84
CA THR A 10 1.72 -2.88 5.73
C THR A 10 0.89 -4.17 5.77
N SER A 11 1.54 -5.30 6.04
CA SER A 11 0.87 -6.60 6.18
C SER A 11 -0.07 -6.65 7.39
N THR A 12 -0.86 -7.70 7.50
CA THR A 12 -1.80 -7.89 8.61
C THR A 12 -1.21 -8.56 9.85
N ARG A 13 0.02 -9.09 9.78
CA ARG A 13 0.60 -9.94 10.83
C ARG A 13 2.11 -9.80 10.92
N ASN A 14 2.64 -9.71 12.14
CA ASN A 14 4.07 -9.62 12.45
C ASN A 14 4.58 -10.74 13.38
N PHE A 15 3.92 -11.91 13.36
CA PHE A 15 4.36 -13.05 14.16
C PHE A 15 5.82 -13.47 13.85
N PRO A 16 6.55 -14.03 14.83
CA PRO A 16 7.92 -14.48 14.64
C PRO A 16 8.08 -15.38 13.41
N ASN A 17 9.18 -15.20 12.67
CA ASN A 17 9.52 -15.97 11.46
C ASN A 17 8.50 -15.90 10.31
N ARG A 18 7.60 -14.90 10.30
CA ARG A 18 6.62 -14.74 9.22
C ARG A 18 7.21 -14.18 7.93
N LEU A 19 8.07 -13.16 8.02
CA LEU A 19 8.68 -12.48 6.87
C LEU A 19 10.18 -12.81 6.68
N GLY A 20 10.80 -13.41 7.68
CA GLY A 20 12.19 -13.83 7.68
C GLY A 20 12.60 -14.39 9.04
N THR A 21 13.60 -15.26 9.05
CA THR A 21 14.10 -15.90 10.28
C THR A 21 14.69 -14.83 11.21
N GLY A 22 14.19 -14.78 12.44
CA GLY A 22 14.65 -13.79 13.45
C GLY A 22 14.33 -12.33 13.10
N ALA A 23 13.48 -12.06 12.11
CA ALA A 23 13.16 -10.70 11.71
C ALA A 23 12.25 -10.00 12.73
N ASN A 24 12.53 -8.72 13.00
CA ASN A 24 11.71 -7.85 13.84
C ASN A 24 10.78 -7.02 12.95
N VAL A 25 9.48 -7.27 13.02
CA VAL A 25 8.51 -6.68 12.08
C VAL A 25 7.55 -5.74 12.82
N PHE A 26 7.51 -4.49 12.35
CA PHE A 26 6.61 -3.43 12.82
C PHE A 26 5.49 -3.23 11.80
N LEU A 27 4.23 -3.27 12.25
CA LEU A 27 3.09 -3.00 11.38
C LEU A 27 2.78 -1.51 11.35
N ALA A 28 2.63 -0.95 10.14
CA ALA A 28 2.42 0.48 9.93
C ALA A 28 1.57 0.75 8.68
N SER A 29 1.08 1.99 8.54
CA SER A 29 0.45 2.46 7.30
C SER A 29 1.44 2.52 6.14
N ALA A 30 0.93 2.56 4.90
CA ALA A 30 1.77 2.68 3.70
C ALA A 30 2.56 4.00 3.69
N GLU A 31 1.95 5.10 4.11
CA GLU A 31 2.61 6.40 4.21
C GLU A 31 3.77 6.38 5.22
N LEU A 32 3.54 5.84 6.42
CA LEU A 32 4.58 5.75 7.44
C LEU A 32 5.71 4.80 7.02
N ALA A 33 5.36 3.68 6.37
CA ALA A 33 6.36 2.77 5.81
C ALA A 33 7.21 3.43 4.72
N ALA A 34 6.61 4.26 3.86
CA ALA A 34 7.32 5.02 2.83
C ALA A 34 8.28 6.05 3.47
N VAL A 35 7.85 6.79 4.49
CA VAL A 35 8.72 7.72 5.22
C VAL A 35 9.88 6.97 5.89
N ALA A 36 9.60 5.87 6.59
CA ALA A 36 10.62 5.06 7.24
C ALA A 36 11.63 4.47 6.24
N ALA A 37 11.19 4.11 5.03
CA ALA A 37 12.05 3.62 3.96
C ALA A 37 12.99 4.72 3.42
N LEU A 38 12.53 5.98 3.37
CA LEU A 38 13.35 7.12 2.94
C LEU A 38 14.44 7.46 3.97
N ILE A 39 14.11 7.44 5.26
CA ILE A 39 15.04 7.88 6.32
C ILE A 39 15.82 6.74 7.01
N GLY A 40 15.46 5.49 6.75
CA GLY A 40 16.12 4.30 7.31
C GLY A 40 15.85 4.04 8.80
N LYS A 41 14.87 4.71 9.40
CA LYS A 41 14.47 4.58 10.81
C LYS A 41 12.97 4.87 10.98
N LEU A 42 12.41 4.54 12.14
CA LEU A 42 11.07 5.06 12.49
C LEU A 42 11.17 6.57 12.73
N PRO A 43 10.34 7.40 12.06
CA PRO A 43 10.36 8.85 12.21
C PRO A 43 9.78 9.26 13.57
N THR A 44 10.13 10.47 14.01
CA THR A 44 9.33 11.17 15.03
C THR A 44 7.98 11.62 14.45
N PRO A 45 6.98 11.92 15.30
CA PRO A 45 5.72 12.47 14.82
C PRO A 45 5.89 13.75 13.98
N GLU A 46 6.83 14.63 14.34
CA GLU A 46 7.12 15.87 13.61
C GLU A 46 7.76 15.60 12.25
N GLU A 47 8.74 14.68 12.19
CA GLU A 47 9.36 14.25 10.92
C GLU A 47 8.27 13.68 9.99
N TYR A 48 7.42 12.77 10.50
CA TYR A 48 6.32 12.17 9.74
C TYR A 48 5.36 13.22 9.16
N GLN A 49 4.86 14.14 9.98
CA GLN A 49 3.91 15.17 9.55
C GLN A 49 4.52 16.07 8.47
N THR A 50 5.83 16.35 8.57
CA THR A 50 6.55 17.17 7.56
C THR A 50 6.56 16.50 6.19
N TYR A 51 6.80 15.19 6.12
CA TYR A 51 6.78 14.45 4.85
C TYR A 51 5.36 14.32 4.29
N VAL A 52 4.39 13.93 5.12
CA VAL A 52 3.01 13.68 4.68
C VAL A 52 2.31 14.98 4.24
N ALA A 53 2.61 16.12 4.85
CA ALA A 53 2.07 17.41 4.44
C ALA A 53 2.37 17.78 2.96
N GLN A 54 3.42 17.22 2.36
CA GLN A 54 3.69 17.43 0.93
C GLN A 54 2.81 16.56 0.03
N VAL A 55 2.55 15.32 0.45
CA VAL A 55 1.70 14.35 -0.26
C VAL A 55 0.23 14.75 -0.18
N ASP A 56 -0.18 15.33 0.95
CA ASP A 56 -1.56 15.73 1.20
C ASP A 56 -2.04 16.83 0.24
N LYS A 57 -1.11 17.62 -0.33
CA LYS A 57 -1.42 18.65 -1.34
C LYS A 57 -2.08 18.08 -2.60
N THR A 58 -1.81 16.83 -2.93
CA THR A 58 -2.41 16.13 -4.08
C THR A 58 -3.32 14.99 -3.64
N ALA A 59 -3.77 14.95 -2.39
CA ALA A 59 -4.54 13.85 -1.80
C ALA A 59 -5.73 13.40 -2.65
N VAL A 60 -6.46 14.35 -3.26
CA VAL A 60 -7.62 14.05 -4.10
C VAL A 60 -7.24 13.23 -5.34
N ASP A 61 -6.09 13.51 -5.95
CA ASP A 61 -5.59 12.73 -7.08
C ASP A 61 -4.90 11.44 -6.61
N THR A 62 -4.13 11.50 -5.52
CA THR A 62 -3.40 10.37 -4.93
C THR A 62 -4.34 9.24 -4.49
N TYR A 63 -5.47 9.55 -3.86
CA TYR A 63 -6.37 8.58 -3.22
C TYR A 63 -7.59 8.20 -4.07
N ARG A 64 -7.46 8.22 -5.41
CA ARG A 64 -8.54 7.75 -6.29
C ARG A 64 -8.59 6.22 -6.31
N TYR A 65 -9.75 5.67 -5.98
CA TYR A 65 -10.02 4.25 -6.16
C TYR A 65 -10.25 3.90 -7.64
N LEU A 66 -9.93 2.66 -7.99
CA LEU A 66 -10.21 2.13 -9.32
C LEU A 66 -11.71 1.87 -9.47
N ASN A 67 -12.35 2.65 -10.34
CA ASN A 67 -13.73 2.44 -10.77
C ASN A 67 -13.72 1.91 -12.21
N PHE A 68 -13.86 0.59 -12.39
CA PHE A 68 -13.71 -0.06 -13.69
C PHE A 68 -14.70 0.43 -14.75
N ASN A 69 -15.87 0.90 -14.33
CA ASN A 69 -16.88 1.50 -15.21
C ASN A 69 -16.49 2.89 -15.76
N GLN A 70 -15.43 3.51 -15.24
CA GLN A 70 -14.91 4.80 -15.71
C GLN A 70 -13.62 4.64 -16.54
N LEU A 71 -13.20 3.40 -16.82
CA LEU A 71 -11.96 3.08 -17.52
C LEU A 71 -12.30 2.42 -18.86
N SER A 72 -11.93 3.07 -19.97
CA SER A 72 -12.31 2.63 -21.33
C SER A 72 -11.88 1.19 -21.61
N GLN A 73 -10.67 0.82 -21.19
CA GLN A 73 -10.12 -0.52 -21.41
C GLN A 73 -10.91 -1.65 -20.74
N TYR A 74 -11.76 -1.32 -19.75
CA TYR A 74 -12.67 -2.26 -19.10
C TYR A 74 -14.07 -2.19 -19.70
N THR A 75 -14.60 -0.99 -19.98
CA THR A 75 -15.94 -0.81 -20.57
C THR A 75 -16.00 -1.39 -21.98
N GLU A 76 -15.00 -1.15 -22.82
CA GLU A 76 -14.95 -1.67 -24.21
C GLU A 76 -14.99 -3.21 -24.26
N LYS A 77 -14.36 -3.88 -23.30
CA LYS A 77 -14.42 -5.35 -23.18
C LYS A 77 -15.75 -5.82 -22.61
N ALA A 78 -16.27 -5.12 -21.61
CA ALA A 78 -17.53 -5.47 -20.96
C ALA A 78 -18.73 -5.36 -21.92
N ASP A 79 -18.73 -4.34 -22.78
CA ASP A 79 -19.81 -4.10 -23.77
C ASP A 79 -19.93 -5.22 -24.82
N GLY A 80 -18.84 -5.94 -25.07
CA GLY A 80 -18.81 -7.09 -25.98
C GLY A 80 -19.24 -8.43 -25.35
N VAL A 81 -19.57 -8.46 -24.06
CA VAL A 81 -19.92 -9.70 -23.36
C VAL A 81 -21.36 -10.10 -23.67
N ILE A 82 -21.52 -11.25 -24.34
CA ILE A 82 -22.84 -11.87 -24.58
C ILE A 82 -23.09 -12.88 -23.46
N PHE A 83 -24.17 -12.69 -22.69
CA PHE A 83 -24.53 -13.58 -21.60
C PHE A 83 -25.04 -14.91 -22.14
N GLN A 84 -24.47 -16.02 -21.66
CA GLN A 84 -24.96 -17.35 -21.97
C GLN A 84 -26.15 -17.67 -21.05
N THR A 85 -27.35 -17.76 -21.61
CA THR A 85 -28.55 -18.21 -20.89
C THR A 85 -28.66 -19.72 -20.97
N ALA A 86 -28.85 -20.38 -19.82
CA ALA A 86 -29.26 -21.78 -19.78
C ALA A 86 -30.74 -21.87 -20.18
N VAL A 87 -31.03 -22.68 -21.21
CA VAL A 87 -32.39 -23.11 -21.59
C VAL A 87 -32.71 -24.40 -20.89
#